data_AF-A0AAW2CWD4-F1
#
_entry.id   AF-A0AAW2CWD4-F1
#
_cell.length_a   1.000
_cell.length_b   1.000
_cell.length_c   1.000
_cell.angle_alpha   90.00
_cell.angle_beta   90.00
_cell.angle_gamma   90.00
#
_symmetry.space_group_name_H-M   'P 1'
#
loop_
_entity.id
_entity.type
_entity.pdbx_description
1 polymer ?
#
loop_
_entity_poly.entity_id
_entity_poly.type
_entity_poly.pdbx_seq_one_letter_code
_entity_poly.pdbx_strand_id
1 'polypeptide(L)'
;MGIISRFGLLIILLLFLSGATTSSSKKDTKTCYNQNSPCKFKKITCPDECPTSSPTDPKAKVCYVDCNSPICKAACKHRKPNCNAPGAGCYDPRFIGGDGIVFYFHGKSNENFSLVSDLNLQINARFTGLRPEGRTRDYTWIQAFGVLFDTKTFSLEAIKTATWDDKVDHLKFSYNGKDLVIPEGHLSAWKSPEYDLIVERTSNKNSVVVTLPEVAEMSVNVVPVTKEDDRIHNYQIPSDDCFAHLEVQFRFYGLSSKVEGVLGRTYQPDFKNPAKPGVAMPVVGGEDKYRTTSLVSADCNSCVFSPAGVVDQKDSLVMEYGMLDCTGGATGGNGIVCRK
;
A
#
# COMPACT_ATOMS: atom_id res chain seq x y z
N MET A 1 -69.96 -13.57 24.01
CA MET A 1 -68.81 -13.34 23.11
C MET A 1 -68.03 -12.16 23.66
N GLY A 2 -66.80 -12.33 24.17
CA GLY A 2 -66.09 -11.15 24.69
C GLY A 2 -64.85 -11.34 25.57
N ILE A 3 -64.27 -12.53 25.69
CA ILE A 3 -63.04 -12.71 26.51
C ILE A 3 -61.91 -13.44 25.76
N ILE A 4 -62.20 -14.15 24.66
CA ILE A 4 -61.20 -14.93 23.92
C ILE A 4 -60.35 -14.06 22.96
N SER A 5 -60.78 -12.83 22.67
CA SER A 5 -60.11 -11.96 21.67
C SER A 5 -58.89 -11.18 22.16
N ARG A 6 -58.68 -11.05 23.48
CA ARG A 6 -57.57 -10.21 24.02
C ARG A 6 -56.28 -11.00 24.31
N PHE A 7 -56.38 -12.31 24.61
CA PHE A 7 -55.20 -13.13 24.86
C PHE A 7 -54.48 -13.58 23.59
N GLY A 8 -55.20 -13.74 22.46
CA GLY A 8 -54.59 -14.07 21.17
C GLY A 8 -53.68 -12.96 20.62
N LEU A 9 -54.06 -11.69 20.79
CA LEU A 9 -53.24 -10.55 20.35
C LEU A 9 -51.97 -10.37 21.19
N LEU A 10 -52.02 -10.65 22.49
CA LEU A 10 -50.87 -10.54 23.39
C LEU A 10 -49.80 -11.61 23.11
N ILE A 11 -50.21 -12.81 22.72
CA ILE A 11 -49.27 -13.89 22.34
C ILE A 11 -48.60 -13.59 21.00
N ILE A 12 -49.33 -13.01 20.04
CA ILE A 12 -48.74 -12.60 18.75
C ILE A 12 -47.76 -11.43 18.96
N LEU A 13 -48.07 -10.47 19.84
CA LEU A 13 -47.15 -9.37 20.15
C LEU A 13 -45.87 -9.83 20.90
N LEU A 14 -45.98 -10.85 21.76
CA LEU A 14 -44.83 -11.44 22.47
C LEU A 14 -43.95 -12.32 21.56
N LEU A 15 -44.50 -12.91 20.49
CA LEU A 15 -43.73 -13.65 19.50
C LEU A 15 -42.97 -12.73 18.51
N PHE A 16 -43.45 -11.51 18.27
CA PHE A 16 -42.73 -10.52 17.45
C PHE A 16 -41.63 -9.75 18.21
N LEU A 17 -41.64 -9.77 19.55
CA LEU A 17 -40.59 -9.15 20.38
C LEU A 17 -39.36 -10.03 20.63
N SER A 18 -39.38 -11.29 20.18
CA SER A 18 -38.27 -12.25 20.38
C SER A 18 -37.38 -12.44 19.14
N GLY A 19 -37.60 -11.65 18.09
CA GLY A 19 -36.88 -11.76 16.81
C GLY A 19 -35.71 -10.79 16.62
N ALA A 20 -35.34 -10.00 17.63
CA ALA A 20 -34.08 -9.27 17.60
C ALA A 20 -32.95 -10.19 18.09
N THR A 21 -32.67 -11.25 17.34
CA THR A 21 -31.35 -11.87 17.43
C THR A 21 -30.36 -10.79 17.00
N THR A 22 -29.67 -10.18 17.97
CA THR A 22 -28.41 -9.53 17.67
C THR A 22 -27.55 -10.60 17.04
N SER A 23 -27.39 -10.53 15.72
CA SER A 23 -26.42 -11.34 15.00
C SER A 23 -25.05 -10.94 15.54
N SER A 24 -24.64 -11.53 16.66
CA SER A 24 -23.29 -11.47 17.18
C SER A 24 -22.44 -12.16 16.12
N SER A 25 -21.95 -11.39 15.15
CA SER A 25 -21.02 -11.93 14.16
C SER A 25 -19.82 -12.42 14.96
N LYS A 26 -19.57 -13.72 14.94
CA LYS A 26 -18.42 -14.32 15.60
C LYS A 26 -17.17 -13.56 15.14
N LYS A 27 -16.47 -12.93 16.09
CA LYS A 27 -15.23 -12.19 15.79
C LYS A 27 -14.14 -13.16 15.41
N ASP A 28 -13.44 -12.84 14.32
CA ASP A 28 -12.22 -13.51 13.94
C ASP A 28 -11.16 -13.34 15.05
N THR A 29 -10.30 -14.35 15.15
CA THR A 29 -9.07 -14.28 15.94
C THR A 29 -7.90 -14.52 15.00
N LYS A 30 -6.89 -13.66 15.11
CA LYS A 30 -5.64 -13.78 14.35
C LYS A 30 -4.52 -14.28 15.24
N THR A 31 -3.62 -15.05 14.64
CA THR A 31 -2.42 -15.57 15.30
C THR A 31 -1.25 -15.42 14.37
N CYS A 32 -0.16 -14.84 14.88
CA CYS A 32 1.10 -14.72 14.17
C CYS A 32 1.93 -15.99 14.41
N TYR A 33 2.41 -16.61 13.34
CA TYR A 33 3.15 -17.88 13.42
C TYR A 33 4.66 -17.72 13.19
N ASN A 34 5.09 -16.57 12.66
CA ASN A 34 6.51 -16.28 12.44
C ASN A 34 7.27 -16.37 13.78
N GLN A 35 8.38 -17.10 13.76
CA GLN A 35 9.17 -17.39 14.97
C GLN A 35 9.86 -16.16 15.56
N ASN A 36 10.14 -15.15 14.73
CA ASN A 36 10.83 -13.91 15.08
C ASN A 36 9.85 -12.77 15.45
N SER A 37 8.55 -12.99 15.30
CA SER A 37 7.51 -12.00 15.59
C SER A 37 7.37 -11.77 17.11
N PRO A 38 7.29 -10.51 17.59
CA PRO A 38 6.89 -10.19 18.97
C PRO A 38 5.48 -10.70 19.36
N CYS A 39 4.66 -11.03 18.36
CA CYS A 39 3.28 -11.49 18.48
C CYS A 39 3.11 -12.99 18.27
N LYS A 40 4.21 -13.74 18.18
CA LYS A 40 4.22 -15.18 17.98
C LYS A 40 3.27 -15.91 18.93
N PHE A 41 2.40 -16.73 18.36
CA PHE A 41 1.38 -17.55 19.04
C PHE A 41 0.38 -16.78 19.91
N LYS A 42 0.40 -15.45 19.90
CA LYS A 42 -0.64 -14.65 20.57
C LYS A 42 -1.93 -14.73 19.77
N LYS A 43 -3.03 -15.03 20.45
CA LYS A 43 -4.38 -14.93 19.89
C LYS A 43 -4.87 -13.50 20.06
N ILE A 44 -5.13 -12.83 18.94
CA ILE A 44 -5.50 -11.42 18.89
C ILE A 44 -6.91 -11.35 18.30
N THR A 45 -7.87 -10.91 19.10
CA THR A 45 -9.28 -10.81 18.71
C THR A 45 -9.52 -9.54 17.89
N CYS A 46 -10.31 -9.66 16.83
CA CYS A 46 -10.67 -8.53 15.98
C CYS A 46 -11.63 -7.54 16.68
N PRO A 47 -11.53 -6.23 16.41
CA PRO A 47 -12.46 -5.23 16.94
C PRO A 47 -13.90 -5.41 16.44
N ASP A 48 -14.89 -4.89 17.17
CA ASP A 48 -16.31 -4.89 16.75
C ASP A 48 -16.55 -4.17 15.42
N GLU A 49 -15.80 -3.10 15.17
CA GLU A 49 -15.91 -2.30 13.96
C GLU A 49 -15.50 -3.07 12.68
N CYS A 50 -14.64 -4.08 12.82
CA CYS A 50 -14.19 -4.93 11.74
C CYS A 50 -13.99 -6.37 12.26
N PRO A 51 -15.08 -7.11 12.49
CA PRO A 51 -15.01 -8.39 13.19
C PRO A 51 -14.37 -9.49 12.35
N THR A 52 -14.20 -9.28 11.04
CA THR A 52 -13.61 -10.23 10.10
C THR A 52 -12.43 -9.65 9.33
N SER A 53 -11.54 -10.54 8.93
CA SER A 53 -10.39 -10.24 8.06
C SER A 53 -10.67 -10.36 6.57
N SER A 54 -11.78 -11.01 6.19
CA SER A 54 -12.16 -11.25 4.80
C SER A 54 -13.66 -11.00 4.62
N PRO A 55 -14.13 -9.76 4.84
CA PRO A 55 -15.54 -9.42 4.63
C PRO A 55 -15.90 -9.58 3.15
N THR A 56 -17.13 -10.04 2.91
CA THR A 56 -17.70 -10.18 1.57
C THR A 56 -18.00 -8.82 0.92
N ASP A 57 -18.23 -7.77 1.72
CA ASP A 57 -18.36 -6.41 1.23
C ASP A 57 -16.97 -5.80 0.94
N PRO A 58 -16.67 -5.41 -0.31
CA PRO A 58 -15.39 -4.79 -0.68
C PRO A 58 -15.14 -3.42 -0.03
N LYS A 59 -16.18 -2.75 0.49
CA LYS A 59 -16.05 -1.45 1.17
C LYS A 59 -15.84 -1.58 2.67
N ALA A 60 -16.09 -2.76 3.24
CA ALA A 60 -15.96 -2.99 4.67
C ALA A 60 -14.51 -2.86 5.13
N LYS A 61 -14.34 -2.39 6.37
CA LYS A 61 -13.05 -2.42 7.05
C LYS A 61 -12.68 -3.87 7.37
N VAL A 62 -11.40 -4.17 7.31
CA VAL A 62 -10.85 -5.49 7.67
C VAL A 62 -10.09 -5.45 8.96
N CYS A 63 -10.21 -6.54 9.72
CA CYS A 63 -9.31 -6.82 10.82
C CYS A 63 -7.91 -7.12 10.31
N TYR A 64 -6.97 -6.28 10.71
CA TYR A 64 -5.56 -6.41 10.39
C TYR A 64 -4.73 -6.50 11.67
N VAL A 65 -3.71 -7.34 11.65
CA VAL A 65 -2.73 -7.46 12.74
C VAL A 65 -1.33 -7.26 12.17
N ASP A 66 -0.59 -6.32 12.76
CA ASP A 66 0.84 -6.21 12.54
C ASP A 66 1.57 -7.21 13.44
N CYS A 67 2.07 -8.29 12.85
CA CYS A 67 2.83 -9.28 13.60
C CYS A 67 4.20 -8.77 14.06
N ASN A 68 4.74 -7.71 13.47
CA ASN A 68 6.03 -7.14 13.85
C ASN A 68 5.90 -6.03 14.89
N SER A 69 4.67 -5.56 15.16
CA SER A 69 4.43 -4.58 16.20
C SER A 69 4.68 -5.19 17.60
N PRO A 70 5.42 -4.53 18.49
CA PRO A 70 5.58 -5.00 19.87
C PRO A 70 4.25 -4.99 20.65
N ILE A 71 3.24 -4.26 20.16
CA ILE A 71 1.95 -4.06 20.84
C ILE A 71 0.99 -5.24 20.60
N CYS A 72 1.10 -5.91 19.45
CA CYS A 72 0.26 -7.07 19.11
C CYS A 72 -1.25 -6.82 19.20
N LYS A 73 -1.70 -5.68 18.66
CA LYS A 73 -3.13 -5.30 18.62
C LYS A 73 -3.68 -5.42 17.20
N ALA A 74 -4.95 -5.83 17.12
CA ALA A 74 -5.70 -5.73 15.88
C ALA A 74 -6.17 -4.29 15.65
N ALA A 75 -6.20 -3.89 14.40
CA ALA A 75 -6.70 -2.61 13.94
C ALA A 75 -7.63 -2.79 12.74
N CYS A 76 -8.59 -1.88 12.59
CA CYS A 76 -9.43 -1.83 11.41
C CYS A 76 -8.76 -0.99 10.33
N LYS A 77 -8.64 -1.56 9.12
CA LYS A 77 -8.13 -0.82 7.95
C LYS A 77 -9.04 -1.01 6.73
N HIS A 78 -9.02 -0.04 5.83
CA HIS A 78 -9.52 -0.27 4.47
C HIS A 78 -8.49 -1.06 3.66
N ARG A 79 -8.95 -1.78 2.64
CA ARG A 79 -8.09 -2.58 1.76
C ARG A 79 -7.57 -1.83 0.53
N LYS A 80 -7.91 -0.54 0.42
CA LYS A 80 -7.34 0.39 -0.55
C LYS A 80 -6.12 1.10 0.06
N PRO A 81 -5.20 1.62 -0.76
CA PRO A 81 -4.08 2.43 -0.28
C PRO A 81 -4.54 3.57 0.64
N ASN A 82 -3.85 3.76 1.75
CA ASN A 82 -4.00 4.99 2.53
C ASN A 82 -2.93 6.00 2.10
N CYS A 83 -3.34 6.99 1.29
CA CYS A 83 -2.46 8.05 0.79
C CYS A 83 -1.95 9.05 1.84
N ASN A 84 -2.30 8.85 3.12
CA ASN A 84 -1.89 9.69 4.25
C ASN A 84 -1.09 8.92 5.31
N ALA A 85 -0.59 7.73 4.97
CA ALA A 85 0.23 6.92 5.86
C ALA A 85 1.65 6.71 5.30
N PRO A 86 2.65 6.38 6.14
CA PRO A 86 3.99 6.00 5.70
C PRO A 86 3.96 4.91 4.62
N GLY A 87 4.87 5.03 3.66
CA GLY A 87 4.96 4.15 2.50
C GLY A 87 3.96 4.48 1.39
N ALA A 88 3.18 5.56 1.51
CA ALA A 88 2.29 6.00 0.45
C ALA A 88 3.04 6.61 -0.74
N GLY A 89 2.53 6.37 -1.94
CA GLY A 89 2.85 7.08 -3.18
C GLY A 89 1.55 7.31 -3.95
N CYS A 90 1.03 8.53 -3.94
CA CYS A 90 -0.27 8.88 -4.54
C CYS A 90 -0.20 10.25 -5.20
N TYR A 91 -1.23 10.64 -5.95
CA TYR A 91 -1.29 11.94 -6.62
C TYR A 91 -0.13 12.13 -7.62
N ASP A 92 0.52 13.29 -7.67
CA ASP A 92 1.45 13.73 -8.74
C ASP A 92 2.96 13.74 -8.43
N PRO A 93 3.57 12.56 -8.21
CA PRO A 93 3.33 11.73 -7.04
C PRO A 93 3.96 12.35 -5.77
N ARG A 94 3.10 12.45 -4.76
CA ARG A 94 3.45 12.71 -3.36
C ARG A 94 3.77 11.38 -2.68
N PHE A 95 4.90 11.34 -1.99
CA PHE A 95 5.32 10.22 -1.16
C PHE A 95 5.28 10.57 0.33
N ILE A 96 5.14 9.54 1.17
CA ILE A 96 5.34 9.63 2.61
C ILE A 96 6.41 8.61 3.01
N GLY A 97 7.53 9.10 3.51
CA GLY A 97 8.66 8.27 3.90
C GLY A 97 8.36 7.35 5.10
N GLY A 98 9.26 6.41 5.37
CA GLY A 98 9.24 5.58 6.57
C GLY A 98 9.36 6.39 7.87
N ASP A 99 9.93 7.59 7.77
CA ASP A 99 9.99 8.63 8.81
C ASP A 99 8.68 9.43 8.98
N GLY A 100 7.66 9.17 8.15
CA GLY A 100 6.39 9.87 8.15
C GLY A 100 6.41 11.24 7.47
N ILE A 101 7.53 11.65 6.88
CA ILE A 101 7.68 12.96 6.23
C ILE A 101 7.18 12.90 4.79
N VAL A 102 6.39 13.91 4.42
CA VAL A 102 5.91 14.09 3.06
C VAL A 102 7.02 14.65 2.17
N PHE A 103 7.20 14.06 0.99
CA PHE A 103 8.08 14.60 -0.05
C PHE A 103 7.53 14.32 -1.45
N TYR A 104 8.07 15.00 -2.45
CA TYR A 104 7.69 14.82 -3.85
C TYR A 104 8.89 14.31 -4.64
N PHE A 105 8.65 13.36 -5.54
CA PHE A 105 9.64 12.90 -6.49
C PHE A 105 8.98 12.89 -7.87
N HIS A 106 9.40 13.81 -8.73
CA HIS A 106 8.75 13.98 -10.03
C HIS A 106 9.17 12.90 -11.02
N GLY A 107 10.37 12.31 -10.88
CA GLY A 107 10.89 11.41 -11.90
C GLY A 107 10.83 12.09 -13.28
N LYS A 108 10.37 11.35 -14.29
CA LYS A 108 10.19 11.87 -15.65
C LYS A 108 9.27 10.96 -16.46
N SER A 109 8.49 11.54 -17.37
CA SER A 109 7.56 10.79 -18.20
C SER A 109 8.29 9.72 -19.04
N ASN A 110 7.71 8.52 -19.08
CA ASN A 110 8.19 7.34 -19.79
C ASN A 110 9.49 6.71 -19.29
N GLU A 111 9.90 7.04 -18.07
CA GLU A 111 11.14 6.53 -17.46
C GLU A 111 10.87 5.70 -16.20
N ASN A 112 11.86 4.91 -15.78
CA ASN A 112 11.77 3.98 -14.67
C ASN A 112 12.76 4.37 -13.56
N PHE A 113 12.32 4.26 -12.30
CA PHE A 113 13.13 4.57 -11.13
C PHE A 113 12.90 3.54 -10.03
N SER A 114 13.98 3.14 -9.34
CA SER A 114 13.91 2.31 -8.16
C SER A 114 13.35 3.10 -6.97
N LEU A 115 12.18 2.70 -6.49
CA LEU A 115 11.59 3.24 -5.27
C LEU A 115 12.20 2.58 -4.03
N VAL A 116 12.49 1.29 -4.12
CA VAL A 116 13.11 0.50 -3.05
C VAL A 116 14.10 -0.47 -3.69
N SER A 117 15.31 -0.55 -3.15
CA SER A 117 16.31 -1.54 -3.51
C SER A 117 16.97 -2.04 -2.23
N ASP A 118 16.82 -3.31 -1.94
CA ASP A 118 17.41 -4.01 -0.81
C ASP A 118 17.94 -5.36 -1.31
N LEU A 119 18.73 -6.07 -0.50
CA LEU A 119 19.41 -7.29 -0.94
C LEU A 119 18.49 -8.32 -1.59
N ASN A 120 17.28 -8.52 -1.06
CA ASN A 120 16.30 -9.53 -1.52
C ASN A 120 15.06 -8.94 -2.21
N LEU A 121 14.96 -7.61 -2.35
CA LEU A 121 13.79 -6.95 -2.92
C LEU A 121 14.19 -5.70 -3.68
N GLN A 122 13.70 -5.56 -4.91
CA GLN A 122 13.69 -4.27 -5.60
C GLN A 122 12.32 -3.97 -6.17
N ILE A 123 11.84 -2.75 -5.94
CA ILE A 123 10.58 -2.23 -6.47
C ILE A 123 10.91 -1.00 -7.31
N ASN A 124 10.73 -1.13 -8.61
CA ASN A 124 10.83 -0.04 -9.57
C ASN A 124 9.44 0.50 -9.88
N ALA A 125 9.36 1.78 -10.23
CA ALA A 125 8.18 2.44 -10.73
C ALA A 125 8.44 3.05 -12.11
N ARG A 126 7.50 2.87 -13.04
CA ARG A 126 7.43 3.60 -14.30
C ARG A 126 6.56 4.83 -14.12
N PHE A 127 7.03 5.97 -14.60
CA PHE A 127 6.28 7.22 -14.54
C PHE A 127 5.65 7.51 -15.91
N THR A 128 4.36 7.83 -15.91
CA THR A 128 3.70 8.50 -17.05
C THR A 128 3.62 9.98 -16.74
N GLY A 129 3.40 10.82 -17.76
CA GLY A 129 3.33 12.25 -17.54
C GLY A 129 3.13 13.05 -18.80
N LEU A 130 2.84 14.32 -18.61
CA LEU A 130 2.61 15.30 -19.67
C LEU A 130 3.32 16.61 -19.35
N ARG A 131 3.70 17.35 -20.39
CA ARG A 131 4.31 18.66 -20.26
C ARG A 131 3.53 19.67 -21.09
N PRO A 132 2.67 20.49 -20.46
CA PRO A 132 2.04 21.61 -21.13
C PRO A 132 3.07 22.61 -21.65
N GLU A 133 2.70 23.34 -22.68
CA GLU A 133 3.55 24.40 -23.24
C GLU A 133 3.93 25.42 -22.15
N GLY A 134 5.19 25.84 -22.15
CA GLY A 134 5.73 26.79 -21.18
C GLY A 134 6.17 26.19 -19.83
N ARG A 135 5.90 24.91 -19.54
CA ARG A 135 6.48 24.24 -18.35
C ARG A 135 7.88 23.70 -18.62
N THR A 136 8.74 23.80 -17.61
CA THR A 136 10.10 23.26 -17.63
C THR A 136 10.18 21.79 -17.20
N ARG A 137 9.10 21.26 -16.60
CA ARG A 137 9.02 19.91 -16.03
C ARG A 137 7.69 19.26 -16.36
N ASP A 138 7.71 17.94 -16.41
CA ASP A 138 6.52 17.12 -16.58
C ASP A 138 5.68 17.15 -15.30
N TYR A 139 4.36 17.13 -15.45
CA TYR A 139 3.51 16.50 -14.45
C TYR A 139 3.63 14.99 -14.62
N THR A 140 3.74 14.26 -13.52
CA THR A 140 3.95 12.82 -13.57
C THR A 140 3.09 12.08 -12.58
N TRP A 141 2.80 10.83 -12.92
CA TRP A 141 2.07 9.88 -12.09
C TRP A 141 2.71 8.51 -12.24
N ILE A 142 2.50 7.63 -11.26
CA ILE A 142 3.01 6.27 -11.31
C ILE A 142 2.12 5.45 -12.25
N GLN A 143 2.68 4.92 -13.33
CA GLN A 143 1.96 4.09 -14.29
C GLN A 143 2.05 2.61 -13.96
N ALA A 144 3.23 2.14 -13.54
CA ALA A 144 3.49 0.72 -13.34
C ALA A 144 4.50 0.48 -12.23
N PHE A 145 4.45 -0.71 -11.63
CA PHE A 145 5.48 -1.23 -10.76
C PHE A 145 6.12 -2.49 -11.35
N GLY A 146 7.42 -2.63 -11.15
CA GLY A 146 8.17 -3.87 -11.34
C GLY A 146 8.75 -4.28 -10.00
N VAL A 147 8.49 -5.52 -9.60
CA VAL A 147 8.94 -6.12 -8.35
C VAL A 147 9.92 -7.24 -8.71
N LEU A 148 11.15 -7.12 -8.25
CA LEU A 148 12.20 -8.13 -8.37
C LEU A 148 12.43 -8.73 -6.99
N PHE A 149 12.43 -10.05 -6.92
CA PHE A 149 12.65 -10.82 -5.70
C PHE A 149 13.24 -12.17 -6.06
N ASP A 150 14.26 -12.61 -5.33
CA ASP A 150 15.07 -13.78 -5.69
C ASP A 150 15.56 -13.72 -7.15
N THR A 151 15.05 -14.60 -8.01
CA THR A 151 15.33 -14.67 -9.45
C THR A 151 14.08 -14.37 -10.31
N LYS A 152 13.02 -13.90 -9.66
CA LYS A 152 11.68 -13.72 -10.24
C LYS A 152 11.35 -12.26 -10.41
N THR A 153 10.44 -12.00 -11.34
CA THR A 153 9.92 -10.68 -11.60
C THR A 153 8.40 -10.70 -11.65
N PHE A 154 7.79 -9.66 -11.12
CA PHE A 154 6.36 -9.40 -11.23
C PHE A 154 6.17 -7.96 -11.67
N SER A 155 5.20 -7.69 -12.54
CA SER A 155 4.81 -6.31 -12.84
C SER A 155 3.31 -6.14 -12.73
N LEU A 156 2.92 -4.92 -12.40
CA LEU A 156 1.54 -4.47 -12.50
C LEU A 156 1.51 -3.06 -13.10
N GLU A 157 0.54 -2.79 -13.95
CA GLU A 157 0.42 -1.50 -14.63
C GLU A 157 -1.03 -1.03 -14.74
N ALA A 158 -1.21 0.30 -14.71
CA ALA A 158 -2.43 0.96 -15.11
C ALA A 158 -2.48 1.03 -16.64
N ILE A 159 -3.54 0.47 -17.22
CA ILE A 159 -3.78 0.50 -18.67
C ILE A 159 -4.12 1.95 -19.07
N LYS A 160 -3.41 2.47 -20.07
CA LYS A 160 -3.72 3.79 -20.64
C LYS A 160 -5.12 3.77 -21.25
N THR A 161 -5.95 4.75 -20.90
CA THR A 161 -7.32 4.89 -21.38
C THR A 161 -7.66 6.35 -21.65
N ALA A 162 -8.44 6.61 -22.69
CA ALA A 162 -8.89 7.96 -23.04
C ALA A 162 -9.95 8.47 -22.06
N THR A 163 -10.87 7.60 -21.66
CA THR A 163 -11.97 7.93 -20.75
C THR A 163 -12.00 6.95 -19.59
N TRP A 164 -12.17 7.48 -18.39
CA TRP A 164 -12.32 6.67 -17.20
C TRP A 164 -13.69 5.96 -17.16
N ASP A 165 -13.67 4.65 -16.92
CA ASP A 165 -14.84 3.84 -16.60
C ASP A 165 -14.47 2.88 -15.47
N ASP A 166 -15.10 3.04 -14.30
CA ASP A 166 -14.85 2.22 -13.11
C ASP A 166 -15.38 0.79 -13.23
N LYS A 167 -16.19 0.52 -14.26
CA LYS A 167 -16.71 -0.81 -14.61
C LYS A 167 -15.76 -1.62 -15.49
N VAL A 168 -14.69 -1.01 -15.99
CA VAL A 168 -13.61 -1.67 -16.75
C VAL A 168 -12.42 -1.87 -15.82
N ASP A 169 -11.77 -3.03 -15.92
CA ASP A 169 -10.55 -3.29 -15.16
C ASP A 169 -9.37 -2.70 -15.94
N HIS A 170 -8.68 -1.76 -15.31
CA HIS A 170 -7.54 -1.03 -15.87
C HIS A 170 -6.21 -1.56 -15.32
N LEU A 171 -6.20 -2.79 -14.78
CA LEU A 171 -4.99 -3.43 -14.27
C LEU A 171 -4.51 -4.50 -15.26
N LYS A 172 -3.21 -4.47 -15.57
CA LYS A 172 -2.53 -5.57 -16.24
C LYS A 172 -1.41 -6.10 -15.35
N PHE A 173 -1.21 -7.41 -15.36
CA PHE A 173 -0.17 -8.08 -14.57
C PHE A 173 0.74 -8.90 -15.46
N SER A 174 2.00 -9.06 -15.06
CA SER A 174 2.90 -10.07 -15.60
C SER A 174 3.71 -10.75 -14.51
N TYR A 175 4.07 -12.01 -14.73
CA TYR A 175 4.94 -12.78 -13.87
C TYR A 175 6.02 -13.47 -14.71
N ASN A 176 7.29 -13.22 -14.40
CA ASN A 176 8.46 -13.67 -15.16
C ASN A 176 8.34 -13.36 -16.67
N GLY A 177 7.89 -12.15 -16.99
CA GLY A 177 7.71 -11.67 -18.36
C GLY A 177 6.53 -12.28 -19.13
N LYS A 178 5.70 -13.10 -18.49
CA LYS A 178 4.48 -13.67 -19.10
C LYS A 178 3.24 -12.95 -18.57
N ASP A 179 2.30 -12.64 -19.45
CA ASP A 179 1.02 -12.04 -19.07
C ASP A 179 0.30 -12.93 -18.04
N LEU A 180 -0.18 -12.31 -16.97
CA LEU A 180 -0.86 -12.96 -15.87
C LEU A 180 -2.31 -12.46 -15.79
N VAL A 181 -3.26 -13.40 -15.85
CA VAL A 181 -4.69 -13.10 -15.69
C VAL A 181 -5.13 -13.47 -14.28
N ILE A 182 -5.61 -12.48 -13.55
CA ILE A 182 -6.25 -12.67 -12.24
C ILE A 182 -7.75 -12.43 -12.43
N PRO A 183 -8.62 -13.40 -12.13
CA PRO A 183 -10.07 -13.24 -12.30
C PRO A 183 -10.57 -11.96 -11.65
N GLU A 184 -11.45 -11.24 -12.33
CA GLU A 184 -12.16 -10.11 -11.72
C GLU A 184 -13.01 -10.57 -10.53
N GLY A 185 -13.27 -9.67 -9.60
CA GLY A 185 -14.08 -9.95 -8.42
C GLY A 185 -13.31 -9.79 -7.11
N HIS A 186 -14.01 -9.27 -6.11
CA HIS A 186 -13.49 -9.13 -4.76
C HIS A 186 -13.05 -10.49 -4.19
N LEU A 187 -11.89 -10.52 -3.53
CA LEU A 187 -11.23 -11.71 -2.97
C LEU A 187 -10.70 -12.72 -4.00
N SER A 188 -10.82 -12.46 -5.30
CA SER A 188 -10.12 -13.25 -6.32
C SER A 188 -8.62 -13.09 -6.13
N ALA A 189 -7.89 -14.21 -6.10
CA ALA A 189 -6.46 -14.21 -5.82
C ALA A 189 -5.69 -15.13 -6.76
N TRP A 190 -4.44 -14.78 -6.98
CA TRP A 190 -3.43 -15.62 -7.59
C TRP A 190 -2.24 -15.77 -6.65
N LYS A 191 -1.59 -16.93 -6.69
CA LYS A 191 -0.40 -17.25 -5.91
C LYS A 191 0.65 -17.78 -6.86
N SER A 192 1.90 -17.37 -6.67
CA SER A 192 3.02 -17.96 -7.38
C SER A 192 3.17 -19.45 -7.04
N PRO A 193 3.81 -20.25 -7.91
CA PRO A 193 4.03 -21.68 -7.67
C PRO A 193 4.74 -21.97 -6.34
N GLU A 194 5.67 -21.10 -5.93
CA GLU A 194 6.44 -21.24 -4.70
C GLU A 194 5.81 -20.53 -3.49
N TYR A 195 4.61 -19.93 -3.65
CA TYR A 195 3.90 -19.20 -2.60
C TYR A 195 4.66 -17.99 -2.01
N ASP A 196 5.67 -17.50 -2.73
CA ASP A 196 6.47 -16.33 -2.38
C ASP A 196 5.87 -14.99 -2.88
N LEU A 197 4.81 -15.05 -3.68
CA LEU A 197 4.05 -13.90 -4.14
C LEU A 197 2.56 -14.22 -4.17
N ILE A 198 1.77 -13.34 -3.59
CA ILE A 198 0.30 -13.43 -3.58
C ILE A 198 -0.25 -12.12 -4.11
N VAL A 199 -1.18 -12.18 -5.05
CA VAL A 199 -1.90 -11.01 -5.56
C VAL A 199 -3.39 -11.25 -5.37
N GLU A 200 -4.04 -10.42 -4.55
CA GLU A 200 -5.45 -10.54 -4.23
C GLU A 200 -6.20 -9.24 -4.59
N ARG A 201 -7.33 -9.37 -5.27
CA ARG A 201 -8.22 -8.25 -5.55
C ARG A 201 -8.95 -7.81 -4.28
N THR A 202 -8.87 -6.51 -4.00
CA THR A 202 -9.52 -5.90 -2.83
C THR A 202 -10.85 -5.22 -3.16
N SER A 203 -11.21 -5.22 -4.43
CA SER A 203 -12.47 -4.77 -5.00
C SER A 203 -12.77 -5.61 -6.23
N ASN A 204 -13.93 -5.42 -6.87
CA ASN A 204 -14.25 -6.13 -8.10
C ASN A 204 -13.26 -5.84 -9.24
N LYS A 205 -12.77 -4.60 -9.32
CA LYS A 205 -11.85 -4.08 -10.34
C LYS A 205 -10.93 -3.03 -9.75
N ASN A 206 -9.82 -2.73 -10.43
CA ASN A 206 -8.95 -1.57 -10.19
C ASN A 206 -8.28 -1.50 -8.81
N SER A 207 -8.37 -2.53 -7.96
CA SER A 207 -7.69 -2.54 -6.66
C SER A 207 -7.18 -3.92 -6.30
N VAL A 208 -5.91 -4.00 -5.90
CA VAL A 208 -5.24 -5.23 -5.48
C VAL A 208 -4.37 -4.98 -4.26
N VAL A 209 -4.08 -6.05 -3.53
CA VAL A 209 -2.97 -6.13 -2.60
C VAL A 209 -2.01 -7.19 -3.12
N VAL A 210 -0.75 -6.79 -3.23
CA VAL A 210 0.37 -7.67 -3.54
C VAL A 210 1.10 -7.96 -2.23
N THR A 211 1.31 -9.23 -1.91
CA THR A 211 1.97 -9.67 -0.69
C THR A 211 3.18 -10.52 -1.03
N LEU A 212 4.34 -10.08 -0.59
CA LEU A 212 5.58 -10.85 -0.50
C LEU A 212 5.70 -11.28 0.97
N PRO A 213 5.40 -12.55 1.30
CA PRO A 213 5.38 -13.01 2.69
C PRO A 213 6.65 -12.62 3.44
N GLU A 214 6.47 -12.07 4.65
CA GLU A 214 7.56 -11.65 5.56
C GLU A 214 8.45 -10.50 5.04
N VAL A 215 8.31 -10.07 3.79
CA VAL A 215 9.11 -9.01 3.19
C VAL A 215 8.32 -7.70 3.08
N ALA A 216 7.20 -7.71 2.35
CA ALA A 216 6.42 -6.50 2.08
C ALA A 216 4.96 -6.77 1.67
N GLU A 217 4.12 -5.77 1.87
CA GLU A 217 2.76 -5.67 1.31
C GLU A 217 2.65 -4.37 0.51
N MET A 218 2.01 -4.43 -0.66
CA MET A 218 1.77 -3.29 -1.53
C MET A 218 0.26 -3.26 -1.85
N SER A 219 -0.45 -2.30 -1.23
CA SER A 219 -1.84 -2.01 -1.61
C SER A 219 -1.83 -1.07 -2.80
N VAL A 220 -2.59 -1.38 -3.85
CA VAL A 220 -2.63 -0.60 -5.10
C VAL A 220 -4.06 -0.31 -5.51
N ASN A 221 -4.31 0.90 -6.02
CA ASN A 221 -5.58 1.32 -6.61
C ASN A 221 -5.32 2.12 -7.89
N VAL A 222 -6.07 1.83 -8.95
CA VAL A 222 -6.04 2.64 -10.19
C VAL A 222 -7.04 3.78 -10.07
N VAL A 223 -6.59 4.99 -10.42
CA VAL A 223 -7.41 6.20 -10.46
C VAL A 223 -7.11 7.01 -11.72
N PRO A 224 -8.07 7.78 -12.25
CA PRO A 224 -7.80 8.75 -13.30
C PRO A 224 -7.33 10.08 -12.70
N VAL A 225 -6.78 10.96 -13.54
CA VAL A 225 -6.78 12.40 -13.21
C VAL A 225 -8.21 12.91 -13.44
N THR A 226 -8.85 13.45 -12.41
CA THR A 226 -10.23 13.94 -12.54
C THR A 226 -10.26 15.32 -13.20
N LYS A 227 -11.42 15.71 -13.74
CA LYS A 227 -11.62 17.07 -14.26
C LYS A 227 -11.42 18.15 -13.20
N GLU A 228 -11.70 17.82 -11.93
CA GLU A 228 -11.50 18.75 -10.84
C GLU A 228 -10.01 18.89 -10.50
N ASP A 229 -9.26 17.79 -10.48
CA ASP A 229 -7.80 17.84 -10.31
C ASP A 229 -7.15 18.65 -11.43
N ASP A 230 -7.54 18.38 -12.68
CA ASP A 230 -7.06 19.11 -13.86
C ASP A 230 -7.36 20.61 -13.77
N ARG A 231 -8.56 20.99 -13.30
CA ARG A 231 -8.96 22.38 -13.10
C ARG A 231 -8.17 23.07 -11.97
N ILE A 232 -7.96 22.38 -10.85
CA ILE A 232 -7.26 22.93 -9.68
C ILE A 232 -5.77 23.10 -9.97
N HIS A 233 -5.15 22.11 -10.61
CA HIS A 233 -3.70 22.08 -10.85
C HIS A 233 -3.30 22.59 -12.24
N ASN A 234 -4.27 22.87 -13.11
CA ASN A 234 -4.08 23.27 -14.50
C ASN A 234 -3.15 22.28 -15.22
N TYR A 235 -3.49 20.98 -15.13
CA TYR A 235 -2.69 19.94 -15.78
C TYR A 235 -2.81 20.01 -17.30
N GLN A 236 -3.92 20.52 -17.84
CA GLN A 236 -4.25 20.56 -19.27
C GLN A 236 -4.33 19.16 -19.85
N ILE A 237 -5.08 18.28 -19.17
CA ILE A 237 -5.29 16.90 -19.60
C ILE A 237 -5.95 16.87 -21.00
N PRO A 238 -5.34 16.21 -22.01
CA PRO A 238 -5.92 16.10 -23.34
C PRO A 238 -7.12 15.14 -23.35
N SER A 239 -7.97 15.23 -24.37
CA SER A 239 -9.19 14.42 -24.46
C SER A 239 -8.98 12.94 -24.77
N ASP A 240 -7.77 12.56 -25.20
CA ASP A 240 -7.41 11.21 -25.63
C ASP A 240 -6.68 10.38 -24.55
N ASP A 241 -6.45 10.95 -23.36
CA ASP A 241 -5.83 10.26 -22.24
C ASP A 241 -6.31 10.85 -20.91
N CYS A 242 -6.93 10.03 -20.05
CA CYS A 242 -7.31 10.46 -18.70
C CYS A 242 -6.22 10.24 -17.65
N PHE A 243 -5.02 9.82 -18.08
CA PHE A 243 -3.87 9.54 -17.23
C PHE A 243 -4.23 8.59 -16.07
N ALA A 244 -4.84 7.45 -16.40
CA ALA A 244 -5.05 6.39 -15.42
C ALA A 244 -3.70 5.97 -14.81
N HIS A 245 -3.61 6.03 -13.48
CA HIS A 245 -2.37 5.86 -12.73
C HIS A 245 -2.61 5.14 -11.41
N LEU A 246 -1.52 4.79 -10.75
CA LEU A 246 -1.49 3.97 -9.55
C LEU A 246 -1.31 4.85 -8.32
N GLU A 247 -2.24 4.71 -7.38
CA GLU A 247 -2.01 5.02 -5.97
C GLU A 247 -1.50 3.76 -5.27
N VAL A 248 -0.50 3.92 -4.42
CA VAL A 248 0.11 2.81 -3.70
C VAL A 248 0.31 3.13 -2.23
N GLN A 249 0.21 2.10 -1.40
CA GLN A 249 0.73 2.12 -0.04
C GLN A 249 1.57 0.87 0.18
N PHE A 250 2.87 1.09 0.40
CA PHE A 250 3.80 0.05 0.80
C PHE A 250 3.80 -0.13 2.31
N ARG A 251 4.03 -1.38 2.70
CA ARG A 251 4.38 -1.74 4.06
C ARG A 251 5.49 -2.74 4.02
N PHE A 252 6.59 -2.43 4.67
CA PHE A 252 7.74 -3.29 4.71
C PHE A 252 7.91 -3.93 6.08
N TYR A 253 8.33 -5.18 6.07
CA TYR A 253 8.47 -6.02 7.26
C TYR A 253 9.91 -6.48 7.49
N GLY A 254 10.73 -6.53 6.44
CA GLY A 254 12.08 -7.10 6.49
C GLY A 254 13.12 -6.31 5.70
N LEU A 255 13.03 -4.97 5.68
CA LEU A 255 14.10 -4.16 5.09
C LEU A 255 15.35 -4.21 5.97
N SER A 256 16.52 -4.22 5.32
CA SER A 256 17.81 -4.06 5.96
C SER A 256 18.08 -2.59 6.31
N SER A 257 19.08 -2.34 7.15
CA SER A 257 19.55 -0.99 7.44
C SER A 257 20.24 -0.30 6.24
N LYS A 258 20.52 -1.05 5.16
CA LYS A 258 21.20 -0.58 3.95
C LYS A 258 20.23 -0.39 2.77
N VAL A 259 18.92 -0.46 3.01
CA VAL A 259 17.89 -0.29 1.98
C VAL A 259 18.04 1.05 1.26
N GLU A 260 18.13 1.02 -0.06
CA GLU A 260 18.23 2.17 -0.95
C GLU A 260 16.94 2.40 -1.74
N GLY A 261 16.95 3.43 -2.60
CA GLY A 261 15.81 3.80 -3.44
C GLY A 261 15.19 5.13 -3.02
N VAL A 262 14.37 5.71 -3.90
CA VAL A 262 13.72 7.02 -3.67
C VAL A 262 12.95 7.03 -2.34
N LEU A 263 12.17 5.99 -2.09
CA LEU A 263 11.39 5.79 -0.87
C LEU A 263 12.16 4.94 0.15
N GLY A 264 12.85 3.88 -0.30
CA GLY A 264 13.53 2.92 0.55
C GLY A 264 14.52 3.55 1.51
N ARG A 265 15.34 4.50 1.04
CA ARG A 265 16.31 5.23 1.89
C ARG A 265 15.70 5.89 3.13
N THR A 266 14.42 6.27 3.06
CA THR A 266 13.71 6.91 4.19
C THR A 266 13.42 5.96 5.36
N TYR A 267 13.65 4.66 5.15
CA TYR A 267 13.55 3.64 6.18
C TYR A 267 14.89 3.38 6.88
N GLN A 268 16.02 3.87 6.37
CA GLN A 268 17.32 3.69 7.02
C GLN A 268 17.33 4.38 8.41
N PRO A 269 17.95 3.78 9.44
CA PRO A 269 17.97 4.36 10.79
C PRO A 269 18.59 5.75 10.90
N ASP A 270 19.62 6.04 10.10
CA ASP A 270 20.39 7.28 10.10
C ASP A 270 20.00 8.24 8.97
N PHE A 271 18.93 7.94 8.23
CA PHE A 271 18.46 8.79 7.15
C PHE A 271 18.05 10.16 7.66
N LYS A 272 18.66 11.20 7.09
CA LYS A 272 18.29 12.60 7.33
C LYS A 272 17.52 13.11 6.13
N ASN A 273 16.22 13.30 6.33
CA ASN A 273 15.35 13.75 5.26
C ASN A 273 15.72 15.18 4.81
N PRO A 274 16.10 15.39 3.53
CA PRO A 274 16.44 16.71 3.02
C PRO A 274 15.19 17.59 2.77
N ALA A 275 13.99 17.01 2.83
CA ALA A 275 12.74 17.75 2.70
C ALA A 275 12.63 18.80 3.82
N LYS A 276 12.58 20.07 3.42
CA LYS A 276 12.53 21.18 4.38
C LYS A 276 11.13 21.28 5.01
N PRO A 277 11.00 21.24 6.34
CA PRO A 277 9.73 21.50 7.01
C PRO A 277 9.18 22.89 6.64
N GLY A 278 7.88 22.98 6.41
CA GLY A 278 7.20 24.24 6.06
C GLY A 278 7.30 24.67 4.60
N VAL A 279 8.09 23.98 3.76
CA VAL A 279 8.04 24.19 2.31
C VAL A 279 6.85 23.43 1.74
N ALA A 280 5.99 24.14 1.00
CA ALA A 280 4.94 23.52 0.23
C ALA A 280 5.58 22.64 -0.86
N MET A 281 5.23 21.36 -0.88
CA MET A 281 5.73 20.36 -1.83
C MET A 281 7.27 20.25 -1.88
N PRO A 282 7.92 19.71 -0.82
CA PRO A 282 9.36 19.57 -0.81
C PRO A 282 9.78 18.47 -1.78
N VAL A 283 10.36 18.87 -2.92
CA VAL A 283 10.86 17.94 -3.93
C VAL A 283 12.23 17.41 -3.51
N VAL A 284 12.36 16.09 -3.47
CA VAL A 284 13.65 15.42 -3.23
C VAL A 284 14.16 14.82 -4.53
N GLY A 285 15.42 15.05 -4.84
CA GLY A 285 16.06 14.44 -6.01
C GLY A 285 16.41 12.97 -5.80
N GLY A 286 16.95 12.37 -6.85
CA GLY A 286 17.43 10.99 -6.88
C GLY A 286 17.34 10.34 -8.26
N GLU A 287 16.97 11.12 -9.29
CA GLU A 287 16.76 10.67 -10.65
C GLU A 287 18.04 10.09 -11.27
N ASP A 288 19.21 10.66 -10.95
CA ASP A 288 20.52 10.18 -11.38
C ASP A 288 20.94 8.91 -10.62
N LYS A 289 20.53 8.77 -9.36
CA LYS A 289 20.90 7.63 -8.50
C LYS A 289 20.06 6.39 -8.76
N TYR A 290 18.77 6.57 -8.97
CA TYR A 290 17.79 5.50 -8.93
C TYR A 290 17.15 5.18 -10.27
N ARG A 291 17.54 5.84 -11.37
CA ARG A 291 17.06 5.46 -12.71
C ARG A 291 17.47 4.03 -13.04
N THR A 292 16.52 3.25 -13.54
CA THR A 292 16.74 1.91 -14.08
C THR A 292 16.52 1.86 -15.59
N THR A 293 17.13 0.90 -16.27
CA THR A 293 16.97 0.77 -17.74
C THR A 293 15.58 0.30 -18.13
N SER A 294 14.98 -0.57 -17.33
CA SER A 294 13.62 -1.08 -17.53
C SER A 294 12.86 -1.23 -16.21
N LEU A 295 11.55 -1.48 -16.31
CA LEU A 295 10.69 -1.71 -15.17
C LEU A 295 11.16 -2.91 -14.32
N VAL A 296 11.75 -3.93 -14.96
CA VAL A 296 12.19 -5.17 -14.30
C VAL A 296 13.72 -5.35 -14.34
N SER A 297 14.46 -4.26 -14.48
CA SER A 297 15.92 -4.26 -14.34
C SER A 297 16.34 -3.89 -12.91
N ALA A 298 17.40 -4.53 -12.41
CA ALA A 298 17.99 -4.22 -11.11
C ALA A 298 19.01 -3.06 -11.17
N ASP A 299 19.31 -2.54 -12.34
CA ASP A 299 20.43 -1.64 -12.58
C ASP A 299 20.13 -0.21 -12.16
N CYS A 300 20.75 0.27 -11.09
CA CYS A 300 20.85 1.71 -10.84
C CYS A 300 22.12 2.05 -10.05
N ASN A 301 22.53 3.31 -10.09
CA ASN A 301 23.81 3.77 -9.51
C ASN A 301 23.92 3.53 -8.00
N SER A 302 22.80 3.46 -7.29
CA SER A 302 22.77 3.22 -5.83
C SER A 302 21.94 2.01 -5.44
N CYS A 303 21.52 1.17 -6.40
CA CYS A 303 20.75 -0.03 -6.11
C CYS A 303 21.65 -1.09 -5.48
N VAL A 304 21.11 -1.81 -4.50
CA VAL A 304 21.84 -2.84 -3.73
C VAL A 304 21.23 -4.23 -3.89
N PHE A 305 20.18 -4.36 -4.72
CA PHE A 305 19.54 -5.63 -4.99
C PHE A 305 20.50 -6.64 -5.61
N SER A 306 20.43 -7.87 -5.08
CA SER A 306 21.25 -8.98 -5.53
C SER A 306 20.38 -10.23 -5.66
N PRO A 307 20.18 -10.75 -6.88
CA PRO A 307 19.40 -11.97 -7.06
C PRO A 307 19.93 -13.11 -6.18
N ALA A 308 19.03 -13.85 -5.55
CA ALA A 308 19.39 -14.97 -4.67
C ALA A 308 20.30 -15.96 -5.42
N GLY A 309 21.56 -16.06 -4.96
CA GLY A 309 22.65 -16.76 -5.63
C GLY A 309 24.04 -16.12 -5.44
N VAL A 310 24.12 -14.90 -4.89
CA VAL A 310 25.37 -14.11 -4.83
C VAL A 310 25.82 -13.68 -3.40
N VAL A 311 25.08 -13.92 -2.30
CA VAL A 311 25.51 -13.44 -0.95
C VAL A 311 25.26 -14.43 0.20
N ASP A 312 26.29 -14.58 1.04
CA ASP A 312 26.35 -15.29 2.33
C ASP A 312 25.34 -14.75 3.38
N GLN A 313 24.73 -15.67 4.14
CA GLN A 313 23.68 -15.45 5.15
C GLN A 313 24.11 -14.68 6.42
N LYS A 314 24.76 -13.51 6.32
CA LYS A 314 25.26 -12.79 7.52
C LYS A 314 24.74 -11.39 7.79
N ASP A 315 24.04 -10.73 6.87
CA ASP A 315 23.41 -9.44 7.19
C ASP A 315 21.98 -9.67 7.72
N SER A 316 21.85 -9.55 9.03
CA SER A 316 20.62 -9.71 9.82
C SER A 316 19.44 -8.90 9.23
N LEU A 317 18.38 -9.60 8.82
CA LEU A 317 17.13 -9.05 8.25
C LEU A 317 16.21 -8.35 9.25
N VAL A 318 16.76 -7.72 10.30
CA VAL A 318 15.94 -7.12 11.36
C VAL A 318 16.36 -5.67 11.54
N MET A 319 15.58 -4.76 10.95
CA MET A 319 15.46 -3.40 11.47
C MET A 319 14.92 -3.50 12.90
N GLU A 320 15.78 -3.28 13.88
CA GLU A 320 15.37 -3.03 15.25
C GLU A 320 14.51 -1.74 15.23
N TYR A 321 13.23 -1.85 15.58
CA TYR A 321 12.39 -0.67 15.76
C TYR A 321 12.98 0.13 16.93
N GLY A 322 13.84 1.11 16.61
CA GLY A 322 14.44 2.00 17.59
C GLY A 322 13.37 2.57 18.51
N MET A 323 13.65 2.58 19.82
CA MET A 323 12.76 3.20 20.80
C MET A 323 12.49 4.64 20.37
N LEU A 324 11.21 4.99 20.24
CA LEU A 324 10.79 6.38 20.06
C LEU A 324 11.12 7.14 21.35
N ASP A 325 11.99 8.15 21.24
CA ASP A 325 12.24 9.06 22.36
C ASP A 325 11.11 10.10 22.40
N CYS A 326 10.27 9.96 23.43
CA CYS A 326 9.15 10.86 23.71
C CYS A 326 9.41 11.74 24.94
N THR A 327 10.67 11.91 25.38
CA THR A 327 11.01 12.70 26.58
C THR A 327 11.09 14.21 26.32
N GLY A 328 10.97 14.66 25.06
CA GLY A 328 10.92 16.07 24.68
C GLY A 328 9.58 16.74 25.00
N GLY A 329 9.35 17.09 26.27
CA GLY A 329 8.24 17.95 26.66
C GLY A 329 8.39 19.36 26.11
N ALA A 330 7.42 19.82 25.30
CA ALA A 330 7.30 21.22 24.95
C ALA A 330 6.96 22.02 26.21
N THR A 331 7.79 23.00 26.55
CA THR A 331 7.45 24.07 27.49
C THR A 331 6.30 24.89 26.90
N GLY A 332 5.07 24.47 27.19
CA GLY A 332 3.84 25.22 26.89
C GLY A 332 3.08 24.74 25.65
N GLY A 333 2.44 23.57 25.73
CA GLY A 333 1.44 23.12 24.76
C GLY A 333 1.13 21.63 24.90
N ASN A 334 -0.15 21.25 24.91
CA ASN A 334 -0.62 19.86 25.07
C ASN A 334 -0.34 19.00 23.83
N GLY A 335 0.93 18.73 23.54
CA GLY A 335 1.34 17.81 22.47
C GLY A 335 2.64 17.10 22.80
N ILE A 336 2.61 15.76 22.83
CA ILE A 336 3.82 14.94 22.86
C ILE A 336 4.30 14.81 21.42
N VAL A 337 5.52 15.29 21.15
CA VAL A 337 6.19 15.10 19.86
C VAL A 337 7.23 14.00 20.06
N CYS A 338 6.93 12.79 19.58
CA CYS A 338 7.90 11.70 19.58
C CYS A 338 8.78 11.83 18.32
N ARG A 339 10.09 11.69 18.50
CA ARG A 339 11.05 11.58 17.40
C ARG A 339 11.62 10.17 17.40
N LYS A 340 11.97 9.71 16.21
CA LYS A 340 12.81 8.52 16.03
C LYS A 340 14.27 8.95 16.15
#